data_AF-A0A924IHY9-F1
#
_entry.id   AF-A0A924IHY9-F1
#
_cell.length_a   1.000
_cell.length_b   1.000
_cell.length_c   1.000
_cell.angle_alpha   90.00
_cell.angle_beta   90.00
_cell.angle_gamma   90.00
#
_symmetry.space_group_name_H-M   'P 1'
#
loop_
_entity.id
_entity.type
_entity.pdbx_description
1 polymer ?
#
loop_
_entity_poly.entity_id
_entity_poly.type
_entity_poly.pdbx_seq_one_letter_code
_entity_poly.pdbx_strand_id
1 'polypeptide(L)'
;MKSELHKKLISEIKRCNICNDLPLGPKPIFQFHPDAKILIIGQAPGVKAHESGIPWNDASGERLREWMGIEKEIFYNEKLISLLPMGLCYPGKGVKGDLPPRRECFPYWHQRIITRMPLLKLIILVGNYSQSTYLKKEKKKSLTETVRSFHEYIPKFFPLPHPSPLNNIWLSKNRWFENEVLPELKLIICKVLNV
;
A
#
# COMPACT_ATOMS: atom_id res chain seq x y z
N MET A 1 -0.58 -27.92 -3.89
CA MET A 1 -1.57 -27.39 -2.92
C MET A 1 -1.42 -25.88 -2.61
N LYS A 2 -0.35 -25.38 -1.95
CA LYS A 2 -0.22 -23.94 -1.62
C LYS A 2 -0.19 -23.01 -2.85
N SER A 3 0.58 -23.37 -3.89
CA SER A 3 0.67 -22.62 -5.15
C SER A 3 -0.67 -22.56 -5.90
N GLU A 4 -1.43 -23.66 -5.90
CA GLU A 4 -2.72 -23.77 -6.58
C GLU A 4 -3.80 -22.91 -5.90
N LEU A 5 -3.83 -22.91 -4.57
CA LEU A 5 -4.76 -22.09 -3.80
C LEU A 5 -4.46 -20.58 -3.93
N HIS A 6 -3.17 -20.24 -4.05
CA HIS A 6 -2.74 -18.89 -4.38
C HIS A 6 -3.22 -18.45 -5.77
N LYS A 7 -2.98 -19.27 -6.80
CA LYS A 7 -3.47 -19.02 -8.18
C LYS A 7 -4.99 -18.90 -8.25
N LYS A 8 -5.72 -19.76 -7.51
CA LYS A 8 -7.18 -19.69 -7.42
C LYS A 8 -7.65 -18.35 -6.84
N LEU A 9 -7.06 -17.91 -5.73
CA LEU A 9 -7.43 -16.62 -5.12
C LEU A 9 -7.12 -15.45 -6.06
N ILE A 10 -5.97 -15.44 -6.75
CA ILE A 10 -5.67 -14.43 -7.78
C ILE A 10 -6.75 -14.40 -8.86
N SER A 11 -7.16 -15.57 -9.37
CA SER A 11 -8.21 -15.67 -10.39
C SER A 11 -9.58 -15.18 -9.90
N GLU A 12 -9.92 -15.43 -8.64
CA GLU A 12 -11.14 -14.92 -8.00
C GLU A 12 -11.10 -13.39 -7.89
N ILE A 13 -9.99 -12.82 -7.43
CA ILE A 13 -9.84 -11.37 -7.30
C ILE A 13 -9.91 -10.71 -8.68
N LYS A 14 -9.21 -11.23 -9.69
CA LYS A 14 -9.22 -10.66 -11.06
C LYS A 14 -10.60 -10.66 -11.71
N ARG A 15 -11.50 -11.57 -11.29
CA ARG A 15 -12.90 -11.64 -11.75
C ARG A 15 -13.88 -10.88 -10.85
N CYS A 16 -13.39 -10.14 -9.85
CA CYS A 16 -14.23 -9.36 -8.96
C CYS A 16 -15.06 -8.33 -9.73
N ASN A 17 -16.38 -8.37 -9.56
CA ASN A 17 -17.33 -7.44 -10.17
C ASN A 17 -18.19 -6.69 -9.13
N ILE A 18 -17.73 -6.58 -7.88
CA ILE A 18 -18.51 -5.99 -6.79
C ILE A 18 -18.81 -4.49 -7.04
N CYS A 19 -17.81 -3.74 -7.49
CA CYS A 19 -17.91 -2.29 -7.74
C CYS A 19 -18.22 -2.02 -9.22
N ASN A 20 -19.28 -2.62 -9.75
CA ASN A 20 -19.60 -2.62 -11.19
C ASN A 20 -19.97 -1.24 -11.77
N ASP A 21 -20.27 -0.27 -10.92
CA ASP A 21 -20.66 1.11 -11.25
C ASP A 21 -19.46 2.07 -11.41
N LEU A 22 -18.23 1.56 -11.38
CA LEU A 22 -17.03 2.37 -11.56
C LEU A 22 -16.94 2.96 -12.97
N PRO A 23 -16.41 4.19 -13.13
CA PRO A 23 -16.43 4.90 -14.41
C PRO A 23 -15.64 4.22 -15.53
N LEU A 24 -14.62 3.44 -15.19
CA LEU A 24 -13.84 2.62 -16.12
C LEU A 24 -14.04 1.11 -15.89
N GLY A 25 -15.10 0.75 -15.16
CA GLY A 25 -15.39 -0.62 -14.74
C GLY A 25 -14.39 -1.20 -13.72
N PRO A 26 -14.72 -2.37 -13.15
CA PRO A 26 -13.81 -3.09 -12.27
C PRO A 26 -12.56 -3.58 -12.98
N LYS A 27 -11.39 -3.14 -12.51
CA LYS A 27 -10.09 -3.69 -12.88
C LYS A 27 -9.22 -3.82 -11.62
N PRO A 28 -9.31 -4.95 -10.90
CA PRO A 28 -8.53 -5.19 -9.68
C PRO A 28 -7.03 -5.18 -9.96
N ILE A 29 -6.30 -4.26 -9.34
CA ILE A 29 -4.86 -4.04 -9.50
C ILE A 29 -4.19 -4.22 -8.15
N PHE A 30 -3.32 -5.22 -8.08
CA PHE A 30 -2.67 -5.68 -6.87
C PHE A 30 -1.48 -6.57 -7.24
N GLN A 31 -0.61 -6.81 -6.27
CA GLN A 31 0.48 -7.78 -6.34
C GLN A 31 0.57 -8.46 -4.97
N PHE A 32 0.55 -9.79 -4.91
CA PHE A 32 0.91 -10.48 -3.67
C PHE A 32 1.44 -11.87 -3.93
N HIS A 33 2.31 -12.36 -3.04
CA HIS A 33 2.79 -13.72 -3.05
C HIS A 33 2.84 -14.27 -1.60
N PRO A 34 2.68 -15.59 -1.38
CA PRO A 34 2.78 -16.18 -0.04
C PRO A 34 4.13 -15.97 0.66
N ASP A 35 5.19 -15.80 -0.13
CA ASP A 35 6.55 -15.63 0.36
C ASP A 35 6.91 -14.17 0.69
N ALA A 36 6.08 -13.20 0.29
CA ALA A 36 6.33 -11.80 0.52
C ALA A 36 6.43 -11.49 2.02
N LYS A 37 7.49 -10.76 2.38
CA LYS A 37 7.79 -10.36 3.76
C LYS A 37 7.30 -8.95 4.07
N ILE A 38 7.08 -8.12 3.05
CA ILE A 38 6.59 -6.76 3.18
C ILE A 38 5.26 -6.63 2.43
N LEU A 39 4.29 -5.93 3.03
CA LEU A 39 3.03 -5.55 2.40
C LEU A 39 2.89 -4.03 2.41
N ILE A 40 2.66 -3.42 1.25
CA ILE A 40 2.38 -1.99 1.12
C ILE A 40 0.89 -1.79 0.88
N ILE A 41 0.26 -0.97 1.73
CA ILE A 41 -1.17 -0.67 1.67
C ILE A 41 -1.38 0.81 1.38
N GLY A 42 -1.70 1.12 0.12
CA GLY A 42 -2.12 2.44 -0.35
C GLY A 42 -3.64 2.62 -0.38
N GLN A 43 -4.11 3.69 -1.02
CA GLN A 43 -5.53 4.01 -1.13
C GLN A 43 -6.25 3.15 -2.18
N ALA A 44 -6.06 3.47 -3.45
CA ALA A 44 -6.63 2.81 -4.62
C ALA A 44 -5.70 3.07 -5.81
N PRO A 45 -5.76 2.24 -6.87
CA PRO A 45 -5.08 2.55 -8.13
C PRO A 45 -5.57 3.89 -8.69
N GLY A 46 -4.65 4.71 -9.20
CA GLY A 46 -5.00 5.86 -10.05
C GLY A 46 -5.21 5.46 -11.51
N VAL A 47 -5.54 6.43 -12.37
CA VAL A 47 -5.84 6.17 -13.79
C VAL A 47 -4.68 5.52 -14.55
N LYS A 48 -3.43 5.92 -14.30
CA LYS A 48 -2.25 5.31 -14.94
C LYS A 48 -2.05 3.84 -14.55
N ALA A 49 -2.33 3.51 -13.29
CA ALA A 49 -2.33 2.12 -12.82
C ALA A 49 -3.50 1.36 -13.43
N HIS A 50 -4.67 2.00 -13.59
CA HIS A 50 -5.81 1.41 -14.32
C HIS A 50 -5.42 1.03 -15.75
N GLU A 51 -4.81 1.94 -16.51
CA GLU A 51 -4.41 1.69 -17.89
C GLU A 51 -3.35 0.58 -17.98
N SER A 52 -2.24 0.73 -17.24
CA SER A 52 -1.11 -0.21 -17.29
C SER A 52 -1.36 -1.56 -16.61
N GLY A 53 -2.28 -1.63 -15.65
CA GLY A 53 -2.48 -2.80 -14.78
C GLY A 53 -1.39 -3.00 -13.73
N ILE A 54 -0.44 -2.07 -13.60
CA ILE A 54 0.71 -2.18 -12.69
C ILE A 54 0.49 -1.23 -11.50
N PRO A 55 0.47 -1.75 -10.25
CA PRO A 55 0.34 -0.90 -9.06
C PRO A 55 1.57 0.02 -8.91
N TRP A 56 1.35 1.24 -8.42
CA TRP A 56 2.43 2.23 -8.18
C TRP A 56 3.31 2.52 -9.41
N ASN A 57 2.78 2.35 -10.63
CA ASN A 57 3.49 2.67 -11.86
C ASN A 57 3.32 4.15 -12.24
N ASP A 58 3.69 5.04 -11.30
CA ASP A 58 3.63 6.48 -11.44
C ASP A 58 4.70 7.17 -10.58
N ALA A 59 4.73 8.50 -10.62
CA ALA A 59 5.69 9.31 -9.86
C ALA A 59 5.54 9.15 -8.33
N SER A 60 4.36 8.77 -7.83
CA SER A 60 4.19 8.48 -6.40
C SER A 60 4.87 7.16 -6.04
N GLY A 61 4.83 6.17 -6.93
CA GLY A 61 5.55 4.92 -6.76
C GLY A 61 7.07 5.05 -6.89
N GLU A 62 7.55 5.90 -7.79
CA GLU A 62 8.98 6.27 -7.87
C GLU A 62 9.48 6.84 -6.54
N ARG A 63 8.79 7.86 -6.03
CA ARG A 63 9.13 8.46 -4.73
C ARG A 63 9.02 7.46 -3.57
N LEU A 64 8.03 6.57 -3.59
CA LEU A 64 7.92 5.53 -2.57
C LEU A 64 9.14 4.61 -2.55
N ARG A 65 9.66 4.21 -3.73
CA ARG A 65 10.88 3.41 -3.83
C ARG A 65 12.10 4.15 -3.29
N GLU A 66 12.23 5.43 -3.61
CA GLU A 66 13.31 6.30 -3.07
C GLU A 66 13.25 6.39 -1.54
N TRP A 67 12.04 6.57 -0.98
CA TRP A 67 11.82 6.57 0.46
C TRP A 67 12.19 5.24 1.11
N MET A 68 11.81 4.14 0.48
CA MET A 68 12.14 2.79 0.91
C MET A 68 13.62 2.43 0.72
N GLY A 69 14.36 3.18 -0.11
CA GLY A 69 15.77 2.92 -0.42
C GLY A 69 16.00 1.63 -1.20
N ILE A 70 15.06 1.24 -2.08
CA ILE A 70 15.14 0.00 -2.85
C ILE A 70 14.98 0.24 -4.35
N GLU A 71 15.56 -0.66 -5.14
CA GLU A 71 15.45 -0.66 -6.59
C GLU A 71 14.07 -1.11 -7.07
N LYS A 72 13.78 -0.81 -8.35
CA LYS A 72 12.51 -1.15 -8.99
C LYS A 72 12.27 -2.66 -9.01
N GLU A 73 13.33 -3.44 -9.21
CA GLU A 73 13.35 -4.89 -9.31
C GLU A 73 12.94 -5.52 -7.97
N ILE A 74 13.41 -4.97 -6.84
CA ILE A 74 12.99 -5.41 -5.50
C ILE A 74 11.52 -5.03 -5.25
N PHE A 75 11.13 -3.80 -5.61
CA PHE A 75 9.77 -3.30 -5.40
C PHE A 75 8.70 -4.12 -6.14
N TYR A 76 9.00 -4.54 -7.37
CA TYR A 76 8.09 -5.34 -8.21
C TYR A 76 8.33 -6.86 -8.11
N ASN A 77 9.25 -7.32 -7.26
CA ASN A 77 9.37 -8.73 -6.96
C ASN A 77 8.26 -9.15 -5.98
N GLU A 78 7.22 -9.80 -6.50
CA GLU A 78 6.07 -10.25 -5.71
C GLU A 78 6.44 -11.18 -4.55
N LYS A 79 7.56 -11.92 -4.64
CA LYS A 79 8.04 -12.80 -3.57
C LYS A 79 8.68 -12.06 -2.41
N LEU A 80 9.02 -10.78 -2.59
CA LEU A 80 9.59 -9.92 -1.56
C LEU A 80 8.54 -8.95 -1.02
N ILE A 81 7.82 -8.28 -1.93
CA ILE A 81 6.92 -7.17 -1.62
C ILE A 81 5.56 -7.39 -2.27
N SER A 82 4.51 -7.36 -1.46
CA SER A 82 3.12 -7.32 -1.90
C SER A 82 2.60 -5.87 -1.92
N LEU A 83 1.81 -5.53 -2.94
CA LEU A 83 1.19 -4.23 -3.16
C LEU A 83 -0.33 -4.40 -3.14
N LEU A 84 -0.99 -4.00 -2.06
CA LEU A 84 -2.42 -4.22 -1.84
C LEU A 84 -3.12 -2.91 -1.42
N PRO A 85 -3.70 -2.15 -2.36
CA PRO A 85 -4.46 -0.95 -2.02
C PRO A 85 -5.77 -1.29 -1.30
N MET A 86 -6.29 -0.36 -0.48
CA MET A 86 -7.57 -0.50 0.24
C MET A 86 -8.77 -0.75 -0.68
N GLY A 87 -8.78 -0.11 -1.86
CA GLY A 87 -9.68 -0.42 -2.96
C GLY A 87 -8.87 -0.93 -4.14
N LEU A 88 -9.24 -2.08 -4.71
CA LEU A 88 -8.46 -2.72 -5.78
C LEU A 88 -8.68 -2.10 -7.16
N CYS A 89 -9.71 -1.28 -7.35
CA CYS A 89 -10.07 -0.71 -8.64
C CYS A 89 -9.98 0.83 -8.62
N TYR A 90 -9.79 1.43 -9.79
CA TYR A 90 -9.81 2.89 -9.95
C TYR A 90 -11.20 3.45 -9.59
N PRO A 91 -11.30 4.32 -8.57
CA PRO A 91 -12.59 4.78 -8.06
C PRO A 91 -13.19 5.94 -8.89
N GLY A 92 -12.44 6.50 -9.83
CA GLY A 92 -12.82 7.69 -10.60
C GLY A 92 -12.13 8.96 -10.13
N LYS A 93 -12.28 10.02 -10.92
CA LYS A 93 -11.66 11.34 -10.67
C LYS A 93 -12.60 12.21 -9.84
N GLY A 94 -12.09 12.76 -8.74
CA GLY A 94 -12.73 13.80 -7.94
C GLY A 94 -12.11 15.18 -8.18
N VAL A 95 -12.53 16.16 -7.36
CA VAL A 95 -12.11 17.57 -7.51
C VAL A 95 -10.62 17.79 -7.20
N LYS A 96 -10.08 17.09 -6.18
CA LYS A 96 -8.72 17.29 -5.67
C LYS A 96 -7.76 16.14 -5.99
N GLY A 97 -8.19 15.20 -6.83
CA GLY A 97 -7.49 13.94 -7.11
C GLY A 97 -8.50 12.81 -7.27
N ASP A 98 -8.04 11.57 -7.21
CA ASP A 98 -8.91 10.41 -7.34
C ASP A 98 -9.86 10.28 -6.13
N LEU A 99 -11.03 9.71 -6.38
CA LEU A 99 -12.04 9.45 -5.36
C LEU A 99 -11.53 8.48 -4.27
N PRO A 100 -12.16 8.47 -3.08
CA PRO A 100 -11.82 7.51 -2.04
C PRO A 100 -11.99 6.05 -2.50
N PRO A 101 -11.31 5.09 -1.85
CA PRO A 101 -11.48 3.68 -2.16
C PRO A 101 -12.90 3.23 -1.81
N ARG A 102 -13.44 2.32 -2.62
CA ARG A 102 -14.75 1.72 -2.42
C ARG A 102 -14.78 0.93 -1.10
N ARG A 103 -15.75 1.22 -0.23
CA ARG A 103 -15.81 0.73 1.15
C ARG A 103 -16.02 -0.78 1.22
N GLU A 104 -16.72 -1.34 0.24
CA GLU A 104 -17.02 -2.75 0.10
C GLU A 104 -15.79 -3.60 -0.26
N CYS A 105 -14.73 -3.00 -0.83
CA CYS A 105 -13.57 -3.73 -1.34
C CYS A 105 -12.70 -4.31 -0.22
N PHE A 106 -12.39 -3.48 0.79
CA PHE A 106 -11.54 -3.87 1.92
C PHE A 106 -12.04 -5.11 2.67
N PRO A 107 -13.27 -5.15 3.22
CA PRO A 107 -13.75 -6.29 4.01
C PRO A 107 -13.84 -7.57 3.18
N TYR A 108 -14.03 -7.45 1.86
CA TYR A 108 -14.19 -8.60 0.98
C TYR A 108 -12.86 -9.29 0.65
N TRP A 109 -11.78 -8.53 0.42
CA TRP A 109 -10.52 -9.09 -0.09
C TRP A 109 -9.36 -9.12 0.90
N HIS A 110 -9.19 -8.10 1.76
CA HIS A 110 -7.95 -7.94 2.51
C HIS A 110 -7.64 -9.12 3.43
N GLN A 111 -8.62 -9.58 4.22
CA GLN A 111 -8.41 -10.69 5.14
C GLN A 111 -8.05 -11.99 4.39
N ARG A 112 -8.74 -12.25 3.26
CA ARG A 112 -8.48 -13.43 2.43
C ARG A 112 -7.07 -13.42 1.85
N ILE A 113 -6.54 -12.26 1.48
CA ILE A 113 -5.19 -12.10 0.94
C ILE A 113 -4.15 -12.22 2.05
N ILE A 114 -4.32 -11.51 3.17
CA ILE A 114 -3.34 -11.48 4.27
C ILE A 114 -3.19 -12.87 4.90
N THR A 115 -4.27 -13.64 5.07
CA THR A 115 -4.20 -15.03 5.56
C THR A 115 -3.39 -15.94 4.62
N ARG A 116 -3.10 -15.54 3.39
CA ARG A 116 -2.22 -16.25 2.45
C ARG A 116 -0.76 -15.80 2.48
N MET A 117 -0.38 -14.89 3.37
CA MET A 117 0.97 -14.34 3.49
C MET A 117 1.62 -14.71 4.83
N PRO A 118 1.93 -16.00 5.08
CA PRO A 118 2.43 -16.45 6.39
C PRO A 118 3.82 -15.90 6.75
N LEU A 119 4.60 -15.43 5.77
CA LEU A 119 5.94 -14.89 5.98
C LEU A 119 5.97 -13.38 6.19
N LEU A 120 4.81 -12.72 6.19
CA LEU A 120 4.69 -11.28 6.35
C LEU A 120 5.30 -10.80 7.67
N LYS A 121 6.24 -9.87 7.60
CA LYS A 121 6.96 -9.27 8.74
C LYS A 121 6.61 -7.79 8.95
N LEU A 122 6.34 -7.06 7.88
CA LEU A 122 6.11 -5.61 7.91
C LEU A 122 4.93 -5.21 7.03
N ILE A 123 4.05 -4.35 7.54
CA ILE A 123 2.97 -3.73 6.77
C ILE A 123 3.19 -2.21 6.74
N ILE A 124 3.44 -1.66 5.56
CA ILE A 124 3.61 -0.23 5.34
C ILE A 124 2.23 0.39 5.03
N LEU A 125 1.76 1.28 5.91
CA LEU A 125 0.44 1.92 5.81
C LEU A 125 0.59 3.32 5.20
N VAL A 126 0.34 3.42 3.89
CA VAL A 126 0.52 4.67 3.13
C VAL A 126 -0.79 5.46 3.09
N GLY A 127 -0.81 6.58 3.80
CA GLY A 127 -1.92 7.54 3.83
C GLY A 127 -3.02 7.23 4.85
N ASN A 128 -3.96 8.17 4.97
CA ASN A 128 -4.93 8.19 6.07
C ASN A 128 -5.94 7.02 6.04
N TYR A 129 -6.34 6.55 4.86
CA TYR A 129 -7.30 5.45 4.73
C TYR A 129 -6.75 4.14 5.31
N SER A 130 -5.55 3.72 4.89
CA SER A 130 -4.92 2.49 5.40
C SER A 130 -4.61 2.61 6.89
N GLN A 131 -4.07 3.74 7.34
CA GLN A 131 -3.82 3.98 8.76
C GLN A 131 -5.09 3.92 9.63
N SER A 132 -6.18 4.55 9.20
CA SER A 132 -7.44 4.54 9.97
C SER A 132 -8.04 3.15 10.09
N THR A 133 -7.97 2.35 9.02
CA THR A 133 -8.53 0.99 9.05
C THR A 133 -7.68 0.02 9.86
N TYR A 134 -6.35 0.08 9.73
CA TYR A 134 -5.46 -0.89 10.37
C TYR A 134 -5.11 -0.54 11.81
N LEU A 135 -4.88 0.74 12.13
CA LEU A 135 -4.50 1.16 13.48
C LEU A 135 -5.72 1.38 14.40
N LYS A 136 -6.91 1.59 13.83
CA LYS A 136 -8.17 1.76 14.58
C LYS A 136 -8.01 2.78 15.73
N LYS A 137 -8.20 2.34 16.98
CA LYS A 137 -8.10 3.16 18.19
C LYS A 137 -6.66 3.61 18.51
N GLU A 138 -5.65 2.95 17.96
CA GLU A 138 -4.24 3.29 18.17
C GLU A 138 -3.75 4.39 17.23
N LYS A 139 -4.54 4.76 16.22
CA LYS A 139 -4.23 5.90 15.35
C LYS A 139 -4.24 7.19 16.18
N LYS A 140 -3.25 8.07 15.95
CA LYS A 140 -3.23 9.40 16.56
C LYS A 140 -4.27 10.34 15.94
N LYS A 141 -4.39 11.56 16.46
CA LYS A 141 -5.44 12.52 16.05
C LYS A 141 -5.31 12.95 14.59
N SER A 142 -4.09 12.94 14.06
CA SER A 142 -3.80 13.35 12.68
C SER A 142 -2.85 12.37 11.97
N LEU A 143 -2.80 12.49 10.62
CA LEU A 143 -1.80 11.80 9.81
C LEU A 143 -0.37 12.13 10.29
N THR A 144 -0.11 13.42 10.53
CA THR A 144 1.20 13.91 10.98
C THR A 144 1.61 13.27 12.30
N GLU A 145 0.73 13.28 13.31
CA GLU A 145 1.01 12.66 14.60
C GLU A 145 1.20 11.14 14.47
N THR A 146 0.39 10.48 13.64
CA THR A 146 0.50 9.03 13.43
C THR A 146 1.84 8.66 12.81
N VAL A 147 2.29 9.41 11.79
CA VAL A 147 3.61 9.20 11.17
C VAL A 147 4.74 9.56 12.14
N ARG A 148 4.58 10.61 12.95
CA ARG A 148 5.60 10.99 13.95
C ARG A 148 5.78 9.95 15.05
N SER A 149 4.69 9.26 15.42
CA SER A 149 4.68 8.15 16.37
C SER A 149 4.98 6.79 15.74
N PHE A 150 5.67 6.72 14.59
CA PHE A 150 5.87 5.45 13.85
C PHE A 150 6.47 4.32 14.72
N HIS A 151 7.33 4.67 15.67
CA HIS A 151 8.00 3.74 16.59
C HIS A 151 7.03 2.97 17.52
N GLU A 152 5.82 3.49 17.74
CA GLU A 152 4.80 2.82 18.55
C GLU A 152 4.13 1.65 17.78
N TYR A 153 4.30 1.58 16.46
CA TYR A 153 3.59 0.63 15.60
C TYR A 153 4.49 -0.49 15.03
N ILE A 154 5.81 -0.31 15.10
CA ILE A 154 6.79 -1.33 14.68
C ILE A 154 6.85 -2.49 15.71
N PRO A 155 7.22 -3.71 15.29
CA PRO A 155 7.67 -4.10 13.94
C PRO A 155 6.53 -4.35 12.95
N LYS A 156 5.27 -4.36 13.41
CA LYS A 156 4.15 -4.83 12.60
C LYS A 156 3.72 -3.83 11.52
N PHE A 157 3.57 -2.56 11.89
CA PHE A 157 3.11 -1.51 10.99
C PHE A 157 4.13 -0.38 10.89
N PHE A 158 4.22 0.23 9.71
CA PHE A 158 5.01 1.44 9.49
C PHE A 158 4.13 2.48 8.77
N PRO A 159 3.62 3.50 9.46
CA PRO A 159 2.77 4.54 8.85
C PRO A 159 3.60 5.53 8.04
N LEU A 160 3.18 5.81 6.81
CA LEU A 160 3.75 6.82 5.93
C LEU A 160 2.68 7.81 5.43
N PRO A 161 3.02 9.08 5.16
CA PRO A 161 2.18 9.94 4.35
C PRO A 161 2.12 9.42 2.91
N HIS A 162 1.20 9.93 2.09
CA HIS A 162 1.19 9.58 0.67
C HIS A 162 2.40 10.23 -0.05
N PRO A 163 3.12 9.53 -0.95
CA PRO A 163 4.25 10.09 -1.70
C PRO A 163 3.84 10.98 -2.89
N SER A 164 2.67 11.63 -2.81
CA SER A 164 2.17 12.51 -3.88
C SER A 164 2.95 13.84 -3.90
N PRO A 165 3.19 14.44 -5.08
CA PRO A 165 3.69 15.81 -5.18
C PRO A 165 2.87 16.84 -4.39
N LEU A 166 1.57 16.59 -4.19
CA LEU A 166 0.70 17.45 -3.37
C LEU A 166 1.15 17.54 -1.91
N ASN A 167 1.96 16.60 -1.42
CA ASN A 167 2.50 16.59 -0.06
C ASN A 167 3.86 17.30 0.07
N ASN A 168 4.39 17.95 -0.97
CA ASN A 168 5.68 18.64 -0.89
C ASN A 168 5.71 19.76 0.19
N ILE A 169 4.61 20.50 0.36
CA ILE A 169 4.49 21.51 1.44
C ILE A 169 4.48 20.84 2.82
N TRP A 170 3.86 19.66 2.94
CA TRP A 170 3.88 18.92 4.19
C TRP A 170 5.30 18.44 4.51
N LEU A 171 6.03 17.91 3.53
CA LEU A 171 7.42 17.45 3.69
C LEU A 171 8.35 18.59 4.11
N SER A 172 8.24 19.76 3.47
CA SER A 172 9.08 20.92 3.82
C SER A 172 8.85 21.43 5.25
N LYS A 173 7.63 21.34 5.76
CA LYS A 173 7.26 21.68 7.15
C LYS A 173 7.59 20.59 8.17
N ASN A 174 7.83 19.36 7.72
CA ASN A 174 8.04 18.19 8.57
C ASN A 174 9.38 17.50 8.23
N ARG A 175 10.49 18.24 8.31
CA ARG A 175 11.84 17.74 7.97
C ARG A 175 12.28 16.52 8.77
N TRP A 176 11.73 16.31 9.96
CA TRP A 176 11.90 15.09 10.75
C TRP A 176 11.46 13.83 9.97
N PHE A 177 10.54 13.92 9.01
CA PHE A 177 10.18 12.78 8.17
C PHE A 177 11.39 12.28 7.36
N GLU A 178 12.09 13.19 6.68
CA GLU A 178 13.27 12.85 5.88
C GLU A 178 14.47 12.46 6.76
N ASN A 179 14.63 13.11 7.91
CA ASN A 179 15.81 12.96 8.76
C ASN A 179 15.72 11.81 9.79
N GLU A 180 14.51 11.41 10.18
CA GLU A 180 14.29 10.43 11.26
C GLU A 180 13.48 9.21 10.78
N VAL A 181 12.38 9.44 10.04
CA VAL A 181 11.46 8.36 9.63
C VAL A 181 12.03 7.55 8.47
N LEU A 182 12.52 8.21 7.41
CA LEU A 182 13.03 7.51 6.23
C LEU A 182 14.30 6.67 6.51
N PRO A 183 15.29 7.12 7.31
CA PRO A 183 16.43 6.28 7.66
C PRO A 183 16.01 5.00 8.39
N GLU A 184 15.08 5.10 9.35
CA GLU A 184 14.58 3.95 10.09
C GLU A 184 13.76 3.00 9.20
N LEU A 185 12.95 3.54 8.27
CA LEU A 185 12.25 2.74 7.26
C LEU A 185 13.24 1.89 6.45
N LYS A 186 14.31 2.51 5.95
CA LYS A 186 15.34 1.83 5.14
C LYS A 186 16.03 0.73 5.93
N LEU A 187 16.42 1.00 7.17
CA LEU A 187 17.05 0.01 8.06
C LEU A 187 16.14 -1.21 8.30
N ILE A 188 14.86 -0.98 8.58
CA ILE A 188 13.88 -2.06 8.79
C ILE A 188 13.70 -2.87 7.50
N ILE A 189 13.59 -2.21 6.33
CA ILE A 189 13.44 -2.89 5.04
C ILE A 189 14.64 -3.78 4.74
N CYS A 190 15.86 -3.26 4.86
CA CYS A 190 17.11 -4.02 4.73
C CYS A 190 17.09 -5.26 5.62
N LYS A 191 16.76 -5.09 6.90
CA LYS A 191 16.68 -6.19 7.88
C LYS A 191 15.61 -7.23 7.52
N VAL A 192 14.44 -6.81 7.03
CA VAL A 192 13.35 -7.74 6.67
C VAL A 192 13.67 -8.51 5.40
N LEU A 193 14.23 -7.83 4.40
CA LEU A 193 14.55 -8.43 3.10
C LEU A 193 15.87 -9.21 3.11
N ASN A 194 16.74 -8.99 4.11
CA ASN A 194 18.13 -9.47 4.16
C ASN A 194 18.96 -8.92 2.99
N VAL A 195 18.84 -7.62 2.73
CA VAL A 195 19.56 -6.89 1.67
C VAL A 195 20.29 -5.69 2.26
#